data_AF-A0A2N2ZX14-F1
#
_entry.id   AF-A0A2N2ZX14-F1
#
_cell.length_a   1.000
_cell.length_b   1.000
_cell.length_c   1.000
_cell.angle_alpha   90.00
_cell.angle_beta   90.00
_cell.angle_gamma   90.00
#
_symmetry.space_group_name_H-M   'P 1'
#
loop_
_entity.id
_entity.type
_entity.pdbx_description
1 polymer ?
#
loop_
_entity_poly.entity_id
_entity_poly.type
_entity_poly.pdbx_seq_one_letter_code
_entity_poly.pdbx_strand_id
1 'polypeptide(L)'
;MFKKILVLVLLIHISSSALFSQIKTAYVTRGAEAFSMQYFEAEKRTTQQWLNPYLDENWKPGHIIFSDSILWEGELRYDLFRKEMEMVIKADTFIISDPFMVNQIVMDNKAFKYCVFVEDRQKMKSFGSDYFEVLTNNNKANLLLRRQLRVDDSKSAPGNLQLGIRVVEKKWFCLKIL
;
A
#
# COMPACT_ATOMS: atom_id res chain seq x y z
N MET A 1 -44.65 12.84 32.25
CA MET A 1 -43.81 13.73 31.43
C MET A 1 -42.38 13.19 31.26
N PHE A 2 -41.70 12.80 32.34
CA PHE A 2 -40.30 12.31 32.32
C PHE A 2 -39.98 11.17 31.33
N LYS A 3 -40.88 10.18 31.16
CA LYS A 3 -40.62 9.05 30.24
C LYS A 3 -40.50 9.46 28.76
N LYS A 4 -41.18 10.52 28.32
CA LYS A 4 -41.11 10.99 26.93
C LYS A 4 -39.79 11.72 26.63
N ILE A 5 -39.22 12.39 27.63
CA ILE A 5 -37.94 13.10 27.51
C ILE A 5 -36.79 12.09 27.41
N LEU A 6 -36.84 11.01 28.20
CA LEU A 6 -35.81 9.96 28.18
C LEU A 6 -35.70 9.26 26.81
N VAL A 7 -36.85 8.99 26.17
CA VAL A 7 -36.90 8.35 24.83
C VAL A 7 -36.33 9.28 23.75
N LEU A 8 -36.57 10.59 23.85
CA LEU A 8 -36.03 11.56 22.90
C LEU A 8 -34.50 11.65 23.01
N VAL A 9 -33.95 11.66 24.22
CA VAL A 9 -32.50 11.67 24.46
C VAL A 9 -31.85 10.39 23.93
N LEU A 10 -32.50 9.23 24.10
CA LEU A 10 -32.00 7.96 23.56
C LEU A 10 -31.97 7.96 22.02
N LEU A 11 -33.00 8.48 21.37
CA LEU A 11 -33.09 8.58 19.90
C LEU A 11 -32.03 9.53 19.31
N ILE A 12 -31.70 10.61 20.00
CA ILE A 12 -30.62 11.54 19.61
C ILE A 12 -29.24 10.87 19.73
N HIS A 13 -29.02 10.02 20.74
CA HIS A 13 -27.76 9.28 20.88
C HIS A 13 -27.60 8.14 19.87
N ILE A 14 -28.70 7.48 19.49
CA ILE A 14 -28.65 6.40 18.49
C ILE A 14 -28.44 6.97 17.07
N SER A 15 -29.09 8.09 16.73
CA SER A 15 -28.96 8.70 15.39
C SER A 15 -27.59 9.35 15.13
N SER A 16 -26.92 9.86 16.16
CA SER A 16 -25.57 10.44 16.03
C SER A 16 -24.52 9.38 15.69
N SER A 17 -24.56 8.20 16.31
CA SER A 17 -23.64 7.11 15.99
C SER A 17 -23.78 6.58 14.54
N ALA A 18 -25.00 6.55 14.00
CA ALA A 18 -25.27 6.12 12.63
C ALA A 18 -24.78 7.15 11.58
N LEU A 19 -24.91 8.45 11.87
CA LEU A 19 -24.36 9.53 11.03
C LEU A 19 -22.83 9.53 11.03
N PHE A 20 -22.17 9.30 12.17
CA PHE A 20 -20.71 9.19 12.25
C PHE A 20 -20.14 7.97 11.51
N SER A 21 -20.92 6.89 11.35
CA SER A 21 -20.50 5.72 10.57
C SER A 21 -20.60 5.91 9.05
N GLN A 22 -21.42 6.86 8.57
CA GLN A 22 -21.64 7.07 7.13
C GLN A 22 -20.72 8.15 6.51
N ILE A 23 -20.06 8.98 7.33
CA ILE A 23 -19.14 10.05 6.88
C ILE A 23 -17.68 9.53 6.88
N LYS A 24 -17.45 8.29 6.41
CA LYS A 24 -16.09 7.76 6.11
C LYS A 24 -15.75 7.79 4.62
N THR A 25 -16.69 8.21 3.78
CA THR A 25 -16.57 8.24 2.33
C THR A 25 -16.81 9.66 1.82
N ALA A 26 -15.85 10.13 1.01
CA ALA A 26 -15.68 11.48 0.47
C ALA A 26 -15.07 12.49 1.45
N TYR A 27 -13.93 13.11 1.09
CA TYR A 27 -13.89 14.45 0.49
C TYR A 27 -12.47 14.83 0.05
N VAL A 28 -12.36 15.35 -1.16
CA VAL A 28 -11.19 16.08 -1.68
C VAL A 28 -11.33 17.55 -1.26
N THR A 29 -10.28 18.20 -0.76
CA THR A 29 -10.26 19.67 -0.65
C THR A 29 -8.93 20.26 -1.10
N ARG A 30 -9.00 21.02 -2.20
CA ARG A 30 -8.01 22.05 -2.55
C ARG A 30 -8.14 23.22 -1.56
N GLY A 31 -7.02 23.69 -1.01
CA GLY A 31 -6.84 25.07 -0.55
C GLY A 31 -7.02 25.37 0.95
N ALA A 32 -5.98 26.00 1.50
CA ALA A 32 -5.84 26.95 2.63
C ALA A 32 -6.58 26.82 3.98
N GLU A 33 -7.64 26.03 4.15
CA GLU A 33 -8.29 25.87 5.47
C GLU A 33 -8.45 24.38 5.78
N ALA A 34 -7.86 23.97 6.91
CA ALA A 34 -7.22 22.68 7.08
C ALA A 34 -8.05 21.62 7.83
N PHE A 35 -7.44 20.42 7.88
CA PHE A 35 -7.43 19.42 8.95
C PHE A 35 -8.00 18.00 8.68
N SER A 36 -7.05 17.17 8.22
CA SER A 36 -6.73 15.76 8.53
C SER A 36 -7.65 14.63 8.05
N MET A 37 -7.38 14.15 6.83
CA MET A 37 -7.51 12.73 6.49
C MET A 37 -6.21 12.02 6.87
N GLN A 38 -6.25 11.17 7.88
CA GLN A 38 -5.09 10.47 8.43
C GLN A 38 -4.78 9.20 7.60
N TYR A 39 -4.35 9.40 6.35
CA TYR A 39 -3.86 8.31 5.49
C TYR A 39 -2.36 8.39 5.21
N PHE A 40 -1.66 9.42 5.69
CA PHE A 40 -0.28 9.69 5.33
C PHE A 40 0.46 10.35 6.50
N GLU A 41 1.64 9.85 6.85
CA GLU A 41 2.60 10.55 7.71
C GLU A 41 3.63 11.27 6.84
N ALA A 42 3.80 12.57 7.04
CA ALA A 42 4.83 13.34 6.35
C ALA A 42 6.19 13.05 6.98
N GLU A 43 6.96 12.13 6.40
CA GLU A 43 8.30 11.81 6.89
C GLU A 43 9.40 12.64 6.22
N LYS A 44 10.21 13.35 7.03
CA LYS A 44 11.50 13.90 6.61
C LYS A 44 12.60 12.98 7.13
N ARG A 45 13.31 12.26 6.26
CA ARG A 45 14.46 11.41 6.68
C ARG A 45 15.73 11.77 5.92
N THR A 46 16.80 11.97 6.71
CA THR A 46 18.18 12.27 6.30
C THR A 46 18.82 11.03 5.67
N THR A 47 19.29 11.14 4.43
CA THR A 47 19.90 10.05 3.67
C THR A 47 21.31 9.74 4.16
N GLN A 48 21.46 8.71 5.00
CA GLN A 48 22.71 7.94 5.02
C GLN A 48 22.78 7.15 3.72
N GLN A 49 23.90 7.29 3.02
CA GLN A 49 24.20 6.70 1.72
C GLN A 49 24.19 5.17 1.80
N TRP A 50 23.02 4.56 1.60
CA TRP A 50 22.80 3.12 1.60
C TRP A 50 21.96 2.75 0.38
N LEU A 51 22.25 1.58 -0.17
CA LEU A 51 21.68 0.97 -1.37
C LEU A 51 20.23 1.36 -1.67
N ASN A 52 19.93 1.67 -2.93
CA ASN A 52 18.61 2.06 -3.40
C ASN A 52 17.60 0.91 -3.19
N PRO A 53 16.60 1.05 -2.28
CA PRO A 53 15.64 -0.01 -1.98
C PRO A 53 14.45 -0.01 -2.95
N TYR A 54 14.37 0.94 -3.89
CA TYR A 54 13.25 1.06 -4.79
C TYR A 54 13.34 0.04 -5.94
N LEU A 55 12.18 -0.44 -6.39
CA LEU A 55 12.09 -1.34 -7.55
C LEU A 55 12.65 -0.69 -8.82
N ASP A 56 12.36 0.59 -9.02
CA ASP A 56 12.84 1.43 -10.10
C ASP A 56 13.44 2.69 -9.45
N GLU A 57 14.63 3.14 -9.90
CA GLU A 57 15.33 4.26 -9.25
C GLU A 57 14.59 5.60 -9.44
N ASN A 58 13.93 5.72 -10.57
CA ASN A 58 13.19 6.91 -10.96
C ASN A 58 11.70 6.74 -10.69
N TRP A 59 11.05 7.84 -10.36
CA TRP A 59 9.60 7.93 -10.36
C TRP A 59 9.01 7.56 -11.72
N LYS A 60 7.87 6.89 -11.70
CA LYS A 60 7.19 6.38 -12.90
C LYS A 60 5.77 6.91 -12.97
N PRO A 61 5.30 7.40 -14.12
CA PRO A 61 3.91 7.85 -14.24
C PRO A 61 2.95 6.68 -13.97
N GLY A 62 1.81 6.97 -13.36
CA GLY A 62 0.82 5.95 -13.10
C GLY A 62 -0.39 6.45 -12.32
N HIS A 63 -1.18 5.50 -11.83
CA HIS A 63 -2.39 5.80 -11.08
C HIS A 63 -2.74 4.70 -10.07
N ILE A 64 -3.54 5.09 -9.08
CA ILE A 64 -4.09 4.19 -8.06
C ILE A 64 -5.61 4.24 -8.16
N ILE A 65 -6.23 3.06 -8.23
CA ILE A 65 -7.69 2.88 -8.14
C ILE A 65 -7.99 2.29 -6.77
N PHE A 66 -8.75 3.03 -5.96
CA PHE A 66 -9.21 2.60 -4.65
C PHE A 66 -10.50 1.78 -4.76
N SER A 67 -10.85 1.06 -3.69
CA SER A 67 -12.03 0.19 -3.60
C SER A 67 -13.35 0.95 -3.74
N ASP A 68 -13.37 2.26 -3.44
CA ASP A 68 -14.49 3.17 -3.65
C ASP A 68 -14.52 3.78 -5.07
N SER A 69 -13.69 3.26 -5.98
CA SER A 69 -13.53 3.72 -7.37
C SER A 69 -12.92 5.12 -7.51
N ILE A 70 -12.36 5.70 -6.46
CA ILE A 70 -11.56 6.93 -6.57
C ILE A 70 -10.27 6.60 -7.34
N LEU A 71 -9.94 7.46 -8.32
CA LEU A 71 -8.73 7.37 -9.13
C LEU A 71 -7.80 8.53 -8.78
N TRP A 72 -6.57 8.22 -8.40
CA TRP A 72 -5.51 9.20 -8.21
C TRP A 72 -4.41 9.00 -9.27
N GLU A 73 -4.03 10.07 -9.96
CA GLU A 73 -2.96 10.08 -10.96
C GLU A 73 -1.75 10.86 -10.48
N GLY A 74 -0.55 10.39 -10.82
CA GLY A 74 0.70 11.00 -10.38
C GLY A 74 1.91 10.15 -10.73
N GLU A 75 3.04 10.44 -10.10
CA GLU A 75 4.25 9.62 -10.25
C GLU A 75 4.39 8.67 -9.07
N LEU A 76 4.70 7.40 -9.33
CA LEU A 76 4.75 6.32 -8.36
C LEU A 76 6.16 5.73 -8.28
N ARG A 77 6.49 5.17 -7.12
CA ARG A 77 7.62 4.25 -6.94
C ARG A 77 7.29 3.23 -5.86
N TYR A 78 7.98 2.10 -5.90
CA TYR A 78 7.79 1.03 -4.92
C TYR A 78 9.04 0.80 -4.08
N ASP A 79 8.98 1.08 -2.77
CA ASP A 79 10.04 0.76 -1.81
C ASP A 79 9.94 -0.74 -1.44
N LEU A 80 10.88 -1.55 -1.93
CA LEU A 80 10.91 -2.99 -1.68
C LEU A 80 11.36 -3.36 -0.26
N PHE A 81 12.08 -2.46 0.42
CA PHE A 81 12.54 -2.68 1.78
C PHE A 81 11.40 -2.46 2.77
N ARG A 82 10.68 -1.34 2.64
CA ARG A 82 9.52 -1.00 3.48
C ARG A 82 8.23 -1.68 3.05
N LYS A 83 8.17 -2.15 1.80
CA LYS A 83 6.96 -2.69 1.14
C LYS A 83 5.87 -1.64 1.04
N GLU A 84 6.26 -0.43 0.67
CA GLU A 84 5.41 0.76 0.61
C GLU A 84 5.35 1.31 -0.81
N MET A 85 4.14 1.63 -1.27
CA MET A 85 3.91 2.33 -2.53
C MET A 85 3.85 3.83 -2.24
N GLU A 86 4.72 4.58 -2.91
CA GLU A 86 4.78 6.02 -2.78
C GLU A 86 4.27 6.70 -4.05
N MET A 87 3.67 7.88 -3.88
CA MET A 87 3.07 8.65 -4.96
C MET A 87 3.35 10.14 -4.81
N VAL A 88 3.70 10.83 -5.88
CA VAL A 88 3.81 12.29 -5.94
C VAL A 88 2.56 12.87 -6.62
N ILE A 89 1.87 13.79 -5.93
CA ILE A 89 0.76 14.57 -6.47
C ILE A 89 1.02 16.05 -6.16
N LYS A 90 1.09 16.89 -7.19
CA LYS A 90 1.28 18.36 -7.04
C LYS A 90 2.45 18.75 -6.11
N ALA A 91 3.56 18.01 -6.20
CA ALA A 91 4.80 18.16 -5.42
C ALA A 91 4.81 17.57 -4.00
N ASP A 92 3.67 17.08 -3.49
CA ASP A 92 3.64 16.36 -2.21
C ASP A 92 3.84 14.86 -2.45
N THR A 93 4.61 14.22 -1.57
CA THR A 93 4.84 12.76 -1.58
C THR A 93 3.93 12.09 -0.55
N PHE A 94 3.27 11.02 -0.97
CA PHE A 94 2.27 10.27 -0.22
C PHE A 94 2.64 8.79 -0.19
N ILE A 95 2.45 8.10 0.95
CA ILE A 95 2.65 6.66 1.14
C ILE A 95 1.33 5.95 1.48
N ILE A 96 0.92 4.93 0.73
CA ILE A 96 -0.34 4.23 1.00
C ILE A 96 -0.33 3.56 2.39
N SER A 97 -1.04 4.14 3.36
CA SER A 97 -1.12 3.62 4.74
C SER A 97 -2.05 2.41 4.91
N ASP A 98 -3.11 2.32 4.11
CA ASP A 98 -4.03 1.17 4.08
C ASP A 98 -4.07 0.53 2.69
N PRO A 99 -3.14 -0.41 2.40
CA PRO A 99 -3.06 -1.08 1.11
C PRO A 99 -4.28 -1.93 0.74
N PHE A 100 -5.12 -2.33 1.71
CA PHE A 100 -6.32 -3.13 1.45
C PHE A 100 -7.47 -2.31 0.84
N MET A 101 -7.42 -0.99 0.99
CA MET A 101 -8.35 -0.07 0.34
C MET A 101 -7.97 0.19 -1.13
N VAL A 102 -6.84 -0.35 -1.59
CA VAL A 102 -6.39 -0.22 -2.97
C VAL A 102 -6.85 -1.42 -3.79
N ASN A 103 -7.62 -1.16 -4.84
CA ASN A 103 -8.06 -2.18 -5.77
C ASN A 103 -6.95 -2.52 -6.79
N GLN A 104 -6.33 -1.49 -7.36
CA GLN A 104 -5.28 -1.63 -8.37
C GLN A 104 -4.31 -0.46 -8.34
N ILE A 105 -3.03 -0.74 -8.55
CA ILE A 105 -2.00 0.27 -8.83
C ILE A 105 -1.47 0.00 -10.22
N VAL A 106 -1.33 1.03 -11.03
CA VAL A 106 -0.65 0.97 -12.32
C VAL A 106 0.53 1.93 -12.25
N MET A 107 1.73 1.42 -12.46
CA MET A 107 2.98 2.19 -12.45
C MET A 107 3.75 1.85 -13.73
N ASP A 108 3.91 2.85 -14.60
CA ASP A 108 4.39 2.66 -15.98
C ASP A 108 3.48 1.64 -16.71
N ASN A 109 4.06 0.58 -17.27
CA ASN A 109 3.33 -0.53 -17.90
C ASN A 109 3.10 -1.74 -16.96
N LYS A 110 3.32 -1.58 -15.65
CA LYS A 110 3.20 -2.65 -14.65
C LYS A 110 1.95 -2.42 -13.80
N ALA A 111 1.15 -3.46 -13.59
CA ALA A 111 0.04 -3.43 -12.65
C ALA A 111 0.44 -4.13 -11.35
N PHE A 112 0.02 -3.60 -10.21
CA PHE A 112 0.26 -4.17 -8.89
C PHE A 112 -1.04 -4.34 -8.11
N LYS A 113 -1.05 -5.37 -7.26
CA LYS A 113 -2.13 -5.63 -6.31
C LYS A 113 -1.56 -6.01 -4.95
N TYR A 114 -2.14 -5.46 -3.88
CA TYR A 114 -1.82 -5.88 -2.53
C TYR A 114 -2.57 -7.17 -2.19
N CYS A 115 -1.85 -8.22 -1.79
CA CYS A 115 -2.42 -9.53 -1.51
C CYS A 115 -1.82 -10.13 -0.24
N VAL A 116 -2.63 -10.93 0.46
CA VAL A 116 -2.15 -11.84 1.52
C VAL A 116 -1.65 -13.12 0.86
N PHE A 117 -0.57 -13.69 1.38
CA PHE A 117 0.00 -14.95 0.93
C PHE A 117 0.39 -15.82 2.14
N VAL A 118 0.49 -17.13 1.88
CA VAL A 118 1.01 -18.11 2.83
C VAL A 118 2.29 -18.67 2.25
N GLU A 119 3.38 -18.56 2.99
CA GLU A 119 4.67 -19.13 2.62
C GLU A 119 4.97 -20.35 3.49
N ASP A 120 5.20 -21.49 2.84
CA ASP A 120 5.68 -22.70 3.51
C ASP A 120 7.19 -22.80 3.31
N ARG A 121 7.95 -22.61 4.39
CA ARG A 121 9.40 -22.82 4.41
C ARG A 121 9.73 -23.76 5.54
N GLN A 122 10.44 -24.85 5.22
CA GLN A 122 10.97 -25.79 6.21
C GLN A 122 9.90 -26.32 7.18
N LYS A 123 8.68 -26.61 6.68
CA LYS A 123 7.53 -27.09 7.46
C LYS A 123 6.92 -26.04 8.41
N MET A 124 7.29 -24.78 8.29
CA MET A 124 6.65 -23.67 8.99
C MET A 124 5.84 -22.85 7.98
N LYS A 125 4.56 -22.66 8.29
CA LYS A 125 3.67 -21.76 7.53
C LYS A 125 3.76 -20.37 8.12
N SER A 126 4.14 -19.39 7.31
CA SER A 126 4.06 -17.98 7.65
C SER A 126 2.99 -17.29 6.80
N PHE A 127 2.24 -16.40 7.44
CA PHE A 127 1.31 -15.51 6.76
C PHE A 127 2.01 -14.18 6.54
N GLY A 128 1.79 -13.58 5.37
CA GLY A 128 2.29 -12.25 5.08
C GLY A 128 1.41 -11.55 4.04
N SER A 129 1.68 -10.28 3.85
CA SER A 129 1.08 -9.47 2.80
C SER A 129 2.16 -8.65 2.09
N ASP A 130 1.93 -8.36 0.82
CA ASP A 130 2.88 -7.66 -0.04
C ASP A 130 2.17 -7.08 -1.27
N TYR A 131 2.85 -6.18 -1.98
CA TYR A 131 2.45 -5.81 -3.34
C TYR A 131 3.00 -6.82 -4.35
N PHE A 132 2.14 -7.29 -5.23
CA PHE A 132 2.47 -8.23 -6.28
C PHE A 132 2.26 -7.59 -7.64
N GLU A 133 3.24 -7.69 -8.51
CA GLU A 133 3.11 -7.35 -9.91
C GLU A 133 2.22 -8.39 -10.61
N VAL A 134 1.21 -7.93 -11.35
CA VAL A 134 0.26 -8.77 -12.08
C VAL A 134 0.82 -9.04 -13.47
N LEU A 135 1.30 -10.26 -13.70
CA LEU A 135 1.90 -10.66 -14.98
C LEU A 135 0.84 -11.12 -16.00
N THR A 136 -0.25 -11.72 -15.51
CA THR A 136 -1.41 -12.07 -16.35
C THR A 136 -2.69 -11.72 -15.61
N ASN A 137 -3.63 -11.12 -16.35
CA ASN A 137 -4.96 -10.79 -15.84
C ASN A 137 -6.01 -11.58 -16.64
N ASN A 138 -6.18 -12.85 -16.29
CA ASN A 138 -7.18 -13.71 -16.91
C ASN A 138 -8.32 -13.94 -15.93
N ASN A 139 -9.56 -14.01 -16.43
CA ASN A 139 -10.76 -14.20 -15.59
C ASN A 139 -10.73 -15.45 -14.69
N LYS A 140 -9.88 -16.44 -15.01
CA LYS A 140 -9.78 -17.71 -14.29
C LYS A 140 -8.65 -17.76 -13.25
N ALA A 141 -7.53 -17.11 -13.54
CA ALA A 141 -6.35 -17.14 -12.69
C ALA A 141 -5.40 -15.99 -13.02
N ASN A 142 -4.79 -15.42 -11.99
CA ASN A 142 -3.78 -14.37 -12.16
C ASN A 142 -2.41 -14.92 -11.78
N LEU A 143 -1.42 -14.70 -12.66
CA LEU A 143 -0.02 -14.91 -12.33
C LEU A 143 0.50 -13.65 -11.63
N LEU A 144 0.97 -13.83 -10.40
CA LEU A 144 1.45 -12.75 -9.55
C LEU A 144 2.96 -12.90 -9.32
N LEU A 145 3.69 -11.79 -9.37
CA LEU A 145 5.13 -11.75 -9.12
C LEU A 145 5.41 -10.92 -7.87
N ARG A 146 5.99 -11.56 -6.86
CA ARG A 146 6.47 -10.88 -5.66
C ARG A 146 7.93 -10.48 -5.86
N ARG A 147 8.19 -9.18 -5.73
CA ARG A 147 9.54 -8.60 -5.75
C ARG A 147 10.06 -8.55 -4.32
N GLN A 148 11.29 -8.99 -4.07
CA GLN A 148 11.90 -8.96 -2.74
C GLN A 148 13.36 -8.51 -2.83
N LEU A 149 13.84 -7.80 -1.82
CA LEU A 149 15.28 -7.59 -1.66
C LEU A 149 15.89 -8.80 -0.95
N ARG A 150 17.03 -9.27 -1.46
CA ARG A 150 17.88 -10.23 -0.78
C ARG A 150 19.24 -9.56 -0.55
N VAL A 151 19.66 -9.55 0.70
CA VAL A 151 21.03 -9.20 1.07
C VAL A 151 21.86 -10.46 0.93
N ASP A 152 22.84 -10.46 0.03
CA ASP A 152 23.78 -11.56 -0.07
C ASP A 152 24.97 -11.26 0.85
N ASP A 153 25.03 -11.96 1.98
CA ASP A 153 26.25 -12.02 2.81
C ASP A 153 27.26 -12.92 2.11
N SER A 154 27.99 -12.38 1.13
CA SER A 154 29.18 -13.08 0.63
C SER A 154 30.23 -13.11 1.74
N LYS A 155 30.30 -14.21 2.47
CA LYS A 155 31.40 -14.49 3.40
C LYS A 155 32.72 -14.44 2.60
N SER A 156 33.69 -13.68 3.13
CA SER A 156 35.11 -13.57 2.72
C SER A 156 35.47 -12.35 1.85
N ALA A 157 35.50 -11.16 2.44
CA ALA A 157 36.47 -10.14 2.03
C ALA A 157 37.20 -9.66 3.29
N PRO A 158 38.52 -9.90 3.44
CA PRO A 158 39.30 -9.25 4.48
C PRO A 158 39.45 -7.78 4.04
N GLY A 159 38.62 -6.91 4.62
CA GLY A 159 38.61 -5.48 4.33
C GLY A 159 37.40 -5.04 3.50
N ASN A 160 36.64 -4.10 4.05
CA ASN A 160 35.53 -3.36 3.44
C ASN A 160 34.37 -4.22 2.90
N LEU A 161 33.43 -4.56 3.79
CA LEU A 161 32.12 -5.13 3.46
C LEU A 161 31.42 -4.29 2.38
N GLN A 162 31.40 -4.81 1.14
CA GLN A 162 30.41 -4.43 0.15
C GLN A 162 29.22 -5.37 0.31
N LEU A 163 28.17 -4.89 0.97
CA LEU A 163 26.86 -5.58 0.97
C LEU A 163 26.20 -5.33 -0.39
N GLY A 164 26.06 -6.38 -1.19
CA GLY A 164 25.26 -6.34 -2.41
C GLY A 164 23.79 -6.65 -2.09
N ILE A 165 22.88 -5.73 -2.38
CA ILE A 165 21.44 -6.04 -2.40
C ILE A 165 21.09 -6.45 -3.82
N ARG A 166 20.47 -7.62 -3.97
CA ARG A 166 19.88 -8.07 -5.24
C ARG A 166 18.37 -8.12 -5.11
N VAL A 167 17.67 -7.65 -6.14
CA VAL A 167 16.24 -7.89 -6.29
C VAL A 167 16.05 -9.35 -6.70
N VAL A 168 15.31 -10.09 -5.89
CA VAL A 168 14.92 -11.48 -6.15
C VAL A 168 13.44 -11.54 -6.51
N GLU A 169 13.14 -12.36 -7.50
CA GLU A 169 11.80 -12.58 -8.01
C GLU A 169 11.25 -13.92 -7.52
N LYS A 170 10.02 -13.91 -6.96
CA LYS A 170 9.29 -15.14 -6.65
C LYS A 170 7.90 -15.10 -7.28
N LYS A 171 7.61 -16.07 -8.14
CA LYS A 171 6.32 -16.20 -8.83
C LYS A 171 5.30 -16.94 -7.98
N TRP A 172 4.07 -16.47 -7.98
CA TRP A 172 2.92 -17.00 -7.24
C TRP A 172 1.71 -17.12 -8.17
N PHE A 173 0.88 -18.12 -7.89
CA PHE A 173 -0.40 -18.32 -8.59
C PHE A 173 -1.53 -17.99 -7.63
N CYS A 174 -2.44 -17.10 -8.04
CA CYS A 174 -3.66 -16.83 -7.30
C CYS A 174 -4.86 -17.29 -8.14
N LEU A 175 -5.59 -18.28 -7.62
CA LEU A 175 -6.87 -18.71 -8.17
C LEU A 175 -7.96 -17.79 -7.62
N LYS A 176 -8.78 -17.23 -8.51
CA LYS A 176 -10.04 -16.58 -8.11
C LYS A 176 -10.96 -17.69 -7.62
N ILE A 177 -11.25 -17.72 -6.32
CA ILE A 177 -12.38 -18.48 -5.78
C ILE A 177 -13.60 -17.59 -6.05
N LEU A 178 -14.41 -18.00 -7.03
CA LEU A 178 -15.70 -17.37 -7.36
C LEU A 178 -16.75 -17.72 -6.31
#